data_AF-A0A9E1RFB7-F1
#
_entry.id   AF-A0A9E1RFB7-F1
#
_cell.length_a   1.000
_cell.length_b   1.000
_cell.length_c   1.000
_cell.angle_alpha   90.00
_cell.angle_beta   90.00
_cell.angle_gamma   90.00
#
_symmetry.space_group_name_H-M   'P 1'
#
loop_
_entity.id
_entity.type
_entity.pdbx_description
1 polymer ?
#
loop_
_entity_poly.entity_id
_entity_poly.type
_entity_poly.pdbx_seq_one_letter_code
_entity_poly.pdbx_strand_id
1 'polypeptide(L)'
;MNTTLEKDKNLVAEDYFLLATRKWDDRLEDFFPVDDPSTATQTFNDYSEAETAYFSMDYGKCLQAGGRDVKIELIHIRFGIPHIVRNQMLFP
;
A
#
# COMPACT_ATOMS: atom_id res chain seq x y z
N MET A 1 22.85 -14.38 34.20
CA MET A 1 22.08 -15.21 33.26
C MET A 1 21.41 -14.26 32.29
N ASN A 2 21.84 -14.27 31.02
CA ASN A 2 21.34 -13.41 29.96
C ASN A 2 19.89 -13.81 29.63
N THR A 3 18.95 -12.92 29.87
CA THR A 3 17.61 -13.00 29.30
C THR A 3 17.71 -12.69 27.82
N THR A 4 17.89 -13.75 27.02
CA THR A 4 17.69 -13.75 25.58
C THR A 4 16.24 -13.36 25.32
N LEU A 5 16.00 -12.08 25.02
CA LEU A 5 14.75 -11.61 24.44
C LEU A 5 14.63 -12.25 23.06
N GLU A 6 13.85 -13.32 22.99
CA GLU A 6 13.42 -13.91 21.72
C GLU A 6 12.73 -12.81 20.91
N LYS A 7 13.35 -12.46 19.78
CA LYS A 7 12.80 -11.58 18.75
C LYS A 7 11.71 -12.33 17.99
N ASP A 8 10.66 -12.75 18.67
CA ASP A 8 9.37 -12.84 18.02
C ASP A 8 8.90 -11.41 17.82
N LYS A 9 9.29 -10.85 16.66
CA LYS A 9 8.74 -9.62 16.13
C LYS A 9 7.24 -9.83 15.93
N ASN A 10 6.47 -9.60 16.99
CA ASN A 10 5.06 -9.25 16.92
C ASN A 10 4.93 -7.93 16.13
N LEU A 11 4.97 -8.03 14.81
CA LEU A 11 4.69 -6.95 13.84
C LEU A 11 3.20 -6.56 13.81
N VAL A 12 2.38 -7.07 14.74
CA VAL A 12 0.90 -6.97 14.71
C VAL A 12 0.37 -5.79 15.55
N ALA A 13 1.22 -4.88 16.03
CA ALA A 13 0.82 -3.87 17.03
C ALA A 13 0.99 -2.39 16.64
N GLU A 14 1.68 -2.06 15.54
CA GLU A 14 1.96 -0.66 15.20
C GLU A 14 1.07 -0.20 14.04
N ASP A 15 0.49 0.99 14.18
CA ASP A 15 -0.28 1.65 13.12
C ASP A 15 0.68 2.12 12.02
N TYR A 16 0.39 1.82 10.76
CA TYR A 16 1.23 2.21 9.62
C TYR A 16 0.40 2.49 8.37
N PHE A 17 1.01 3.10 7.36
CA PHE A 17 0.40 3.42 6.09
C PHE A 17 1.01 2.58 4.96
N LEU A 18 0.16 2.13 4.05
CA LEU A 18 0.52 1.44 2.82
C LEU A 18 0.08 2.27 1.63
N LEU A 19 1.03 2.57 0.74
CA LEU A 19 0.73 3.03 -0.61
C LEU A 19 0.73 1.81 -1.53
N ALA A 20 -0.45 1.40 -1.98
CA ALA A 20 -0.63 0.29 -2.91
C ALA A 20 -0.81 0.83 -4.33
N THR A 21 -0.01 0.33 -5.27
CA THR A 21 -0.05 0.66 -6.69
C THR A 21 -0.29 -0.61 -7.49
N ARG A 22 -1.38 -0.68 -8.24
CA ARG A 22 -1.73 -1.86 -9.03
C ARG A 22 -2.36 -1.51 -10.37
N LYS A 23 -2.27 -2.44 -11.31
CA LYS A 23 -3.06 -2.38 -12.54
C LYS A 23 -4.53 -2.45 -12.18
N TRP A 24 -5.34 -1.62 -12.82
CA TRP A 24 -6.78 -1.76 -12.76
C TRP A 24 -7.20 -2.92 -13.66
N ASP A 25 -8.02 -3.80 -13.10
CA ASP A 25 -8.71 -4.88 -13.81
C ASP A 25 -10.18 -4.84 -13.38
N ASP A 26 -11.06 -4.52 -14.32
CA ASP A 26 -12.50 -4.36 -14.09
C ASP A 26 -13.22 -5.71 -13.85
N ARG A 27 -12.49 -6.83 -13.98
CA ARG A 27 -13.00 -8.19 -13.78
C ARG A 27 -12.71 -8.75 -12.39
N LEU A 28 -11.84 -8.10 -11.62
CA LEU A 28 -11.53 -8.53 -10.26
C LEU A 28 -12.59 -7.97 -9.29
N GLU A 29 -13.33 -8.88 -8.64
CA GLU A 29 -14.37 -8.53 -7.64
C GLU A 29 -13.77 -7.96 -6.35
N ASP A 30 -12.50 -8.26 -6.06
CA ASP A 30 -11.85 -7.85 -4.82
C ASP A 30 -11.26 -6.44 -4.91
N PHE A 31 -11.84 -5.55 -4.10
CA PHE A 31 -11.46 -4.14 -4.02
C PHE A 31 -10.19 -3.89 -3.19
N PHE A 32 -9.70 -4.88 -2.44
CA PHE A 32 -8.54 -4.78 -1.52
C PHE A 32 -7.56 -5.95 -1.67
N PRO A 33 -6.72 -5.96 -2.70
CA PRO A 33 -5.74 -7.01 -2.92
C PRO A 33 -4.38 -6.58 -2.35
N VAL A 34 -4.31 -6.39 -1.02
CA VAL A 34 -3.02 -6.18 -0.34
C VAL A 34 -2.11 -7.41 -0.55
N ASP A 35 -2.72 -8.56 -0.86
CA ASP A 35 -2.06 -9.85 -1.07
C ASP A 35 -1.88 -10.25 -2.55
N ASP A 36 -2.25 -9.39 -3.52
CA ASP A 36 -1.97 -9.68 -4.94
C ASP A 36 -0.48 -9.45 -5.22
N PRO A 37 0.26 -10.48 -5.71
CA PRO A 37 1.69 -10.37 -5.98
C PRO A 37 2.04 -9.35 -7.07
N SER A 38 1.06 -8.88 -7.85
CA SER A 38 1.21 -7.81 -8.84
C SER A 38 1.03 -6.40 -8.26
N THR A 39 0.58 -6.28 -7.02
CA THR A 39 0.47 -5.01 -6.29
C THR A 39 1.84 -4.60 -5.75
N ALA A 40 2.32 -3.44 -6.18
CA ALA A 40 3.49 -2.82 -5.56
C ALA A 40 3.04 -2.06 -4.30
N THR A 41 3.62 -2.38 -3.14
CA THR A 41 3.32 -1.71 -1.87
C THR A 41 4.53 -0.98 -1.33
N GLN A 42 4.32 0.22 -0.80
CA GLN A 42 5.31 0.96 -0.03
C GLN A 42 4.75 1.26 1.37
N THR A 43 5.54 0.97 2.41
CA THR A 43 5.15 1.15 3.81
C THR A 43 5.72 2.43 4.39
N PHE A 44 4.92 3.15 5.16
CA PHE A 44 5.29 4.39 5.85
C PHE A 44 4.81 4.33 7.30
N ASN A 45 5.60 4.85 8.23
CA ASN A 45 5.19 4.98 9.64
C ASN A 45 4.50 6.32 9.93
N ASP A 46 4.63 7.29 9.03
CA ASP A 46 4.08 8.63 9.18
C ASP A 46 3.11 8.98 8.03
N TYR A 47 2.01 9.64 8.39
CA TYR A 47 0.98 10.02 7.42
C TYR A 47 1.47 11.05 6.42
N SER A 48 2.26 12.04 6.84
CA SER A 48 2.71 13.14 5.97
C SER A 48 3.66 12.64 4.88
N GLU A 49 4.53 11.68 5.21
CA GLU A 49 5.38 11.01 4.21
C GLU A 49 4.54 10.19 3.23
N ALA A 50 3.59 9.41 3.73
CA ALA A 50 2.71 8.59 2.90
C ALA A 50 1.83 9.44 1.97
N GLU A 51 1.31 10.56 2.48
CA GLU A 51 0.51 11.51 1.72
C GLU A 51 1.34 12.22 0.64
N THR A 52 2.56 12.65 0.98
CA THR A 52 3.49 13.24 0.01
C THR A 52 3.81 12.26 -1.10
N ALA A 53 4.10 11.00 -0.76
CA ALA A 53 4.35 9.95 -1.73
C ALA A 53 3.13 9.73 -2.64
N TYR A 54 1.93 9.62 -2.07
CA TYR A 54 0.67 9.48 -2.80
C TYR A 54 0.44 10.60 -3.82
N PHE A 55 0.62 11.87 -3.42
CA PHE A 55 0.46 13.01 -4.34
C PHE A 55 1.58 13.16 -5.35
N SER A 56 2.75 12.57 -5.07
CA SER A 56 3.84 12.52 -6.04
C SER A 56 3.63 11.46 -7.12
N MET A 57 2.68 10.54 -6.96
CA MET A 57 2.42 9.50 -7.95
C MET A 57 1.85 10.11 -9.23
N ASP A 58 2.43 9.70 -10.35
CA ASP A 58 1.94 9.96 -11.69
C ASP A 58 2.05 8.67 -12.51
N TYR A 59 1.37 8.63 -13.66
CA TYR A 59 1.34 7.43 -14.49
C TYR A 59 2.75 7.05 -14.99
N GLY A 60 3.62 8.03 -15.27
CA GLY A 60 4.98 7.80 -15.74
C GLY A 60 5.87 7.07 -14.73
N LYS A 61 5.57 7.19 -13.43
CA LYS A 61 6.24 6.46 -12.34
C LYS A 61 5.75 5.01 -12.19
N CYS A 62 4.64 4.65 -12.82
CA CYS A 62 4.06 3.31 -12.75
C CYS A 62 4.64 2.42 -13.86
N LEU A 63 5.93 2.09 -13.80
CA LEU A 63 6.62 1.29 -14.83
C LEU A 63 5.95 -0.08 -15.08
N GLN A 64 5.31 -0.63 -14.06
CA GLN A 64 4.56 -1.88 -14.13
C GLN A 64 3.23 -1.76 -14.89
N ALA A 65 2.72 -0.55 -15.17
CA ALA A 65 1.39 -0.31 -15.74
C ALA A 65 1.20 -0.96 -17.12
N GLY A 66 2.22 -0.95 -17.97
CA GLY A 66 2.19 -1.61 -19.27
C GLY A 66 1.06 -1.14 -20.19
N GLY A 67 0.68 0.15 -20.12
CA GLY A 67 -0.39 0.74 -20.93
C GLY A 67 -1.80 0.56 -20.35
N ARG A 68 -1.94 0.07 -19.11
CA ARG A 68 -3.22 -0.11 -18.43
C ARG A 68 -3.41 0.94 -17.36
N ASP A 69 -4.67 1.31 -17.12
CA ASP A 69 -5.07 2.14 -16.00
C ASP A 69 -4.48 1.60 -14.69
N VAL A 70 -4.08 2.51 -13.81
CA VAL A 70 -3.44 2.18 -12.53
C VAL A 70 -4.29 2.71 -11.40
N LYS A 71 -4.56 1.86 -10.41
CA LYS A 71 -5.19 2.26 -9.16
C LYS A 71 -4.11 2.48 -8.10
N ILE A 72 -4.17 3.65 -7.46
CA ILE A 72 -3.34 4.03 -6.33
C ILE A 72 -4.23 4.16 -5.10
N GLU A 73 -3.87 3.48 -4.02
CA GLU A 73 -4.57 3.55 -2.75
C GLU A 73 -3.60 3.82 -1.61
N LEU A 74 -3.94 4.82 -0.78
CA LEU A 74 -3.30 5.04 0.51
C LEU A 74 -4.18 4.40 1.58
N ILE A 75 -3.64 3.40 2.26
CA ILE A 75 -4.34 2.56 3.24
C ILE A 75 -3.67 2.76 4.59
N HIS A 76 -4.45 3.04 5.62
CA HIS A 76 -3.99 3.04 7.01
C HIS A 76 -4.30 1.67 7.62
N ILE A 77 -3.27 0.96 8.07
CA ILE A 77 -3.39 -0.28 8.82
C ILE A 77 -3.40 0.08 10.29
N ARG A 78 -4.58 -0.06 10.91
CA ARG A 78 -4.78 0.23 12.34
C ARG A 78 -5.16 -1.05 13.06
N PHE A 79 -4.36 -1.49 14.03
CA PHE A 79 -4.54 -2.79 14.70
C PHE A 79 -4.68 -3.97 13.71
N GLY A 80 -3.94 -3.93 12.59
CA GLY A 80 -4.04 -4.94 11.53
C GLY A 80 -5.28 -4.81 10.63
N ILE A 81 -6.15 -3.83 10.85
CA ILE A 81 -7.36 -3.60 10.05
C ILE A 81 -7.07 -2.52 8.99
N PRO A 82 -7.27 -2.81 7.69
CA PRO A 82 -7.03 -1.85 6.62
C PRO A 82 -8.19 -0.84 6.48
N HIS A 83 -7.84 0.43 6.38
CA HIS A 83 -8.76 1.54 6.10
C HIS A 83 -8.24 2.37 4.93
N ILE A 84 -9.00 2.48 3.82
CA ILE A 84 -8.65 3.40 2.74
C ILE A 84 -8.76 4.84 3.25
N VAL A 85 -7.67 5.59 3.13
CA VAL A 85 -7.62 7.01 3.42
C VAL A 85 -7.81 7.83 2.15
N ARG A 86 -7.16 7.43 1.06
CA ARG A 86 -7.26 8.08 -0.26
C ARG A 86 -7.17 7.04 -1.37
N ASN A 87 -7.84 7.31 -2.49
CA ASN A 87 -7.72 6.52 -3.71
C ASN A 87 -7.72 7.43 -4.94
N GLN A 88 -7.02 7.01 -6.00
CA GLN A 88 -7.08 7.66 -7.30
C GLN A 88 -6.85 6.63 -8.41
N MET A 89 -7.31 7.00 -9.61
CA MET A 89 -7.07 6.28 -10.85
C MET A 89 -6.16 7.14 -11.72
N LEU A 90 -5.10 6.53 -12.23
CA LEU A 90 -4.17 7.13 -13.18
C LEU A 90 -4.36 6.47 -14.54
N PHE A 91 -4.40 7.29 -15.59
CA PHE A 91 -4.61 6.87 -16.97
C PHE A 91 -3.33 7.10 -17.80
N PRO A 92 -3.10 6.30 -18.87
CA PRO A 92 -1.94 6.45 -19.75
C PRO A 92 -1.79 7.81 -20.42
#